data_AF-A0A0U5G1W3-F1
#
_entry.id   AF-A0A0U5G1W3-F1
#
_cell.length_a   1.000
_cell.length_b   1.000
_cell.length_c   1.000
_cell.angle_alpha   90.00
_cell.angle_beta   90.00
_cell.angle_gamma   90.00
#
_symmetry.space_group_name_H-M   'P 1'
#
loop_
_entity.id
_entity.type
_entity.pdbx_description
1 polymer ?
#
loop_
_entity_poly.entity_id
_entity_poly.type
_entity_poly.pdbx_seq_one_letter_code
_entity_poly.pdbx_strand_id
1 'polypeptide(L)'
;MTDSTIPQPGPAKLKRNAGPDEWLEAAKDCKYLSEAHMKQLCEIVKEYMMEESNIQPVSTPVTICGDIHGQFYDLLELFRVSGGMPNESHVEAPKSVITSADIEPPTITDPKLLKKLKNPGAEDEGGEAASDAGQRERSSSSGSATIGVNRNFVFLGDYVDRGYFSLETLTLLLCLKAKYPDRVTLVRGNHESRQITQVYGFYEECLQKYGNASVWKACCQVFDFMTLGAIIDGRVLCVHGGLSPEIRTLDQVRVVARAQEIPHEGAFCDLVWSDPDDVETWAVSPRGAGWLFGDKVADEFCHVNDLTLIARAHQLVNEGYKYHFSNQNVVTVWSAPNYCYRCGNLASVCEIDDDLKPNFKLFSAVADDQRHVPTTRGGRSEYFL
;
A
#
# COMPACT_ATOMS: atom_id res chain seq x y z
N MET A 1 18.78 -4.12 26.68
CA MET A 1 17.66 -5.05 26.91
C MET A 1 16.68 -4.77 25.80
N THR A 2 16.47 -5.69 24.88
CA THR A 2 15.49 -5.54 23.79
C THR A 2 14.10 -5.53 24.42
N ASP A 3 13.32 -4.49 24.16
CA ASP A 3 11.90 -4.46 24.53
C ASP A 3 11.22 -5.69 23.92
N SER A 4 10.58 -6.52 24.76
CA SER A 4 10.00 -7.80 24.32
C SER A 4 8.77 -7.64 23.42
N THR A 5 8.38 -6.40 23.13
CA THR A 5 7.21 -6.04 22.32
C THR A 5 7.55 -5.78 20.85
N ILE A 6 8.82 -5.57 20.51
CA ILE A 6 9.24 -5.31 19.12
C ILE A 6 9.50 -6.65 18.42
N PRO A 7 8.85 -6.93 17.28
CA PRO A 7 9.12 -8.11 16.47
C PRO A 7 10.61 -8.28 16.15
N GLN A 8 11.13 -9.49 16.30
CA GLN A 8 12.58 -9.73 16.19
C GLN A 8 12.93 -10.44 14.88
N PRO A 9 13.76 -9.86 14.00
CA PRO A 9 14.10 -10.54 12.76
C PRO A 9 14.92 -11.81 12.98
N GLY A 10 14.81 -12.76 12.05
CA GLY A 10 15.62 -13.98 12.03
C GLY A 10 14.86 -15.22 11.58
N PRO A 11 15.51 -16.40 11.56
CA PRO A 11 14.87 -17.63 11.12
C PRO A 11 13.83 -18.10 12.14
N ALA A 12 12.66 -18.51 11.65
CA ALA A 12 11.60 -19.11 12.45
C ALA A 12 12.02 -20.50 12.95
N LYS A 13 11.79 -20.78 14.23
CA LYS A 13 12.07 -22.09 14.86
C LYS A 13 10.80 -22.93 14.92
N LEU A 14 10.37 -23.44 13.76
CA LEU A 14 9.13 -24.19 13.63
C LEU A 14 9.37 -25.70 13.46
N LYS A 15 8.41 -26.51 13.89
CA LYS A 15 8.43 -27.96 13.68
C LYS A 15 8.28 -28.28 12.19
N ARG A 16 8.79 -29.44 11.75
CA ARG A 16 8.70 -29.85 10.33
C ARG A 16 7.26 -29.89 9.79
N ASN A 17 6.29 -30.22 10.65
CA ASN A 17 4.86 -30.30 10.33
C ASN A 17 4.07 -29.02 10.66
N ALA A 18 4.74 -27.91 10.98
CA ALA A 18 4.08 -26.61 11.15
C ALA A 18 3.32 -26.23 9.88
N GLY A 19 2.15 -25.61 10.04
CA GLY A 19 1.28 -25.19 8.94
C GLY A 19 1.04 -23.67 8.93
N PRO A 20 0.03 -23.22 8.16
CA PRO A 20 -0.25 -21.80 7.96
C PRO A 20 -0.43 -20.99 9.24
N ASP A 21 -0.99 -21.58 10.29
CA ASP A 21 -1.22 -20.89 11.57
C ASP A 21 0.10 -20.58 12.26
N GLU A 22 0.99 -21.57 12.41
CA GLU A 22 2.30 -21.34 13.03
C GLU A 22 3.22 -20.49 12.15
N TRP A 23 3.09 -20.59 10.81
CA TRP A 23 3.82 -19.73 9.89
C TRP A 23 3.40 -18.26 10.02
N LEU A 24 2.10 -17.99 10.15
CA LEU A 24 1.58 -16.63 10.32
C LEU A 24 2.06 -16.03 11.64
N GLU A 25 2.00 -16.78 12.75
CA GLU A 25 2.48 -16.29 14.05
C GLU A 25 3.99 -16.00 14.03
N ALA A 26 4.78 -16.84 13.34
CA ALA A 26 6.20 -16.55 13.13
C ALA A 26 6.42 -15.30 12.27
N ALA A 27 5.65 -15.15 11.19
CA ALA A 27 5.76 -14.00 10.28
C ALA A 27 5.41 -12.69 10.99
N LYS A 28 4.41 -12.67 11.88
CA LYS A 28 4.07 -11.50 12.72
C LYS A 28 5.24 -11.05 13.61
N ASP A 29 6.07 -11.98 14.06
CA ASP A 29 7.30 -11.71 14.84
C ASP A 29 8.52 -11.41 13.95
N CYS A 30 8.32 -11.00 12.68
CA CYS A 30 9.40 -10.70 11.73
C CYS A 30 10.32 -11.92 11.48
N LYS A 31 9.81 -13.15 11.62
CA LYS A 31 10.60 -14.36 11.34
C LYS A 31 10.38 -14.84 9.93
N TYR A 32 11.48 -15.07 9.20
CA TYR A 32 11.41 -15.75 7.91
C TYR A 32 11.37 -17.27 8.09
N LEU A 33 10.58 -17.95 7.25
CA LEU A 33 10.37 -19.40 7.35
C LEU A 33 11.61 -20.20 6.92
N SER A 34 11.64 -21.49 7.23
CA SER A 34 12.63 -22.39 6.64
C SER A 34 12.42 -22.47 5.12
N GLU A 35 13.47 -22.79 4.34
CA GLU A 35 13.35 -22.92 2.88
C GLU A 35 12.21 -23.88 2.47
N ALA A 36 12.06 -24.99 3.19
CA ALA A 36 11.01 -25.96 2.93
C ALA A 36 9.60 -25.40 3.20
N HIS A 37 9.42 -24.70 4.32
CA HIS A 37 8.14 -24.07 4.66
C HIS A 37 7.80 -22.92 3.73
N MET A 38 8.78 -22.08 3.36
CA MET A 38 8.56 -20.98 2.42
C MET A 38 8.14 -21.50 1.05
N LYS A 39 8.79 -22.56 0.54
CA LYS A 39 8.37 -23.21 -0.70
C LYS A 39 6.95 -23.78 -0.61
N GLN A 40 6.61 -24.42 0.50
CA GLN A 40 5.25 -24.95 0.71
C GLN A 40 4.20 -23.82 0.74
N LEU A 41 4.50 -22.71 1.41
CA LEU A 41 3.65 -21.52 1.40
C LEU A 41 3.47 -20.96 -0.02
N CYS A 42 4.56 -20.84 -0.78
CA CYS A 42 4.50 -20.40 -2.18
C CYS A 42 3.62 -21.31 -3.04
N GLU A 43 3.73 -22.64 -2.90
CA GLU A 43 2.88 -23.56 -3.66
C GLU A 43 1.39 -23.41 -3.30
N ILE A 44 1.06 -23.32 -1.99
CA ILE A 44 -0.31 -23.11 -1.53
C ILE A 44 -0.89 -21.81 -2.10
N VAL A 45 -0.15 -20.69 -2.00
CA VAL A 45 -0.65 -19.40 -2.49
C VAL A 45 -0.75 -19.38 -4.01
N LYS A 46 0.17 -20.01 -4.72
CA LYS A 46 0.13 -20.14 -6.17
C LYS A 46 -1.12 -20.91 -6.63
N GLU A 47 -1.48 -22.01 -5.96
CA GLU A 47 -2.72 -22.75 -6.26
C GLU A 47 -3.95 -21.85 -6.13
N TYR A 48 -4.06 -21.06 -5.06
CA TYR A 48 -5.16 -20.09 -4.94
C TYR A 48 -5.13 -19.03 -6.04
N MET A 49 -3.97 -18.42 -6.30
CA MET A 49 -3.83 -17.36 -7.30
C MET A 49 -4.06 -17.85 -8.73
N MET A 50 -3.90 -19.15 -9.02
CA MET A 50 -4.24 -19.72 -10.32
C MET A 50 -5.75 -19.69 -10.61
N GLU A 51 -6.59 -19.71 -9.57
CA GLU A 51 -8.05 -19.67 -9.69
C GLU A 51 -8.61 -18.24 -9.73
N GLU A 52 -7.80 -17.23 -9.39
CA GLU A 52 -8.21 -15.83 -9.38
C GLU A 52 -8.31 -15.23 -10.79
N SER A 53 -9.18 -14.23 -10.93
CA SER A 53 -9.29 -13.44 -12.16
C SER A 53 -8.13 -12.44 -12.25
N ASN A 54 -7.75 -11.99 -13.46
CA ASN A 54 -6.77 -10.89 -13.58
C ASN A 54 -7.27 -9.62 -12.89
N ILE A 55 -8.59 -9.41 -12.88
CA ILE A 55 -9.26 -8.41 -12.05
C ILE A 55 -10.12 -9.15 -11.03
N GLN A 56 -9.66 -9.20 -9.79
CA GLN A 56 -10.34 -9.93 -8.73
C GLN A 56 -11.53 -9.11 -8.18
N PRO A 57 -12.76 -9.64 -8.17
CA PRO A 57 -13.88 -8.98 -7.52
C PRO A 57 -13.70 -8.99 -6.00
N VAL A 58 -13.96 -7.85 -5.37
CA VAL A 58 -13.88 -7.67 -3.91
C VAL A 58 -15.12 -6.92 -3.44
N SER A 59 -15.68 -7.29 -2.29
CA SER A 59 -16.82 -6.57 -1.70
C SER A 59 -16.38 -5.62 -0.60
N THR A 60 -17.16 -4.56 -0.36
CA THR A 60 -17.03 -3.77 0.86
C THR A 60 -17.41 -4.58 2.11
N PRO A 61 -16.94 -4.18 3.30
CA PRO A 61 -15.94 -3.14 3.56
C PRO A 61 -14.52 -3.60 3.18
N VAL A 62 -13.71 -2.70 2.64
CA VAL A 62 -12.34 -2.99 2.17
C VAL A 62 -11.34 -1.90 2.56
N THR A 63 -10.09 -2.29 2.80
CA THR A 63 -8.93 -1.39 2.92
C THR A 63 -8.01 -1.61 1.72
N ILE A 64 -7.74 -0.54 0.98
CA ILE A 64 -6.77 -0.50 -0.11
C ILE A 64 -5.44 0.03 0.43
N CYS A 65 -4.36 -0.69 0.15
CA CYS A 65 -3.00 -0.40 0.57
C CYS A 65 -2.11 -0.24 -0.67
N GLY A 66 -1.29 0.81 -0.70
CA GLY A 66 -0.28 1.04 -1.74
C GLY A 66 1.03 0.27 -1.47
N ASP A 67 2.13 0.83 -1.98
CA ASP A 67 3.49 0.30 -1.89
C ASP A 67 3.94 0.08 -0.44
N ILE A 68 4.68 -1.02 -0.19
CA ILE A 68 5.21 -1.39 1.14
C ILE A 68 6.74 -1.47 1.14
N HIS A 69 7.34 -1.97 0.04
CA HIS A 69 8.78 -2.00 -0.20
C HIS A 69 9.63 -2.52 0.98
N GLY A 70 9.27 -3.69 1.50
CA GLY A 70 10.02 -4.35 2.57
C GLY A 70 10.11 -3.58 3.88
N GLN A 71 9.27 -2.56 4.09
CA GLN A 71 9.17 -1.82 5.35
C GLN A 71 8.26 -2.54 6.34
N PHE A 72 8.67 -3.74 6.77
CA PHE A 72 7.87 -4.66 7.59
C PHE A 72 7.22 -4.03 8.84
N TYR A 73 7.97 -3.22 9.60
CA TYR A 73 7.43 -2.62 10.82
C TYR A 73 6.34 -1.58 10.52
N ASP A 74 6.45 -0.88 9.39
CA ASP A 74 5.44 0.05 8.92
C ASP A 74 4.21 -0.70 8.38
N LEU A 75 4.38 -1.91 7.80
CA LEU A 75 3.26 -2.80 7.47
C LEU A 75 2.49 -3.25 8.71
N LEU A 76 3.16 -3.51 9.84
CA LEU A 76 2.46 -3.81 11.09
C LEU A 76 1.69 -2.60 11.61
N GLU A 77 2.25 -1.39 11.48
CA GLU A 77 1.55 -0.16 11.83
C GLU A 77 0.34 0.08 10.92
N LEU A 78 0.47 -0.19 9.62
CA LEU A 78 -0.63 -0.16 8.66
C LEU A 78 -1.80 -1.02 9.12
N PHE A 79 -1.53 -2.26 9.58
CA PHE A 79 -2.59 -3.12 10.13
C PHE A 79 -3.21 -2.52 11.40
N ARG A 80 -2.42 -1.95 12.32
CA ARG A 80 -2.98 -1.27 13.51
C ARG A 80 -3.90 -0.10 13.13
N VAL A 81 -3.48 0.72 12.17
CA VAL A 81 -4.25 1.87 11.64
C VAL A 81 -5.56 1.40 10.98
N SER A 82 -5.52 0.27 10.29
CA SER A 82 -6.66 -0.36 9.63
C SER A 82 -7.59 -1.11 10.59
N GLY A 83 -7.29 -1.12 11.89
CA GLY A 83 -8.09 -1.82 12.89
C GLY A 83 -7.82 -3.33 12.99
N GLY A 84 -6.64 -3.79 12.55
CA GLY A 84 -6.12 -5.14 12.75
C GLY A 84 -5.85 -5.91 11.45
N MET A 85 -5.19 -7.06 11.60
CA MET A 85 -5.19 -8.09 10.56
C MET A 85 -6.57 -8.77 10.47
N PRO A 86 -6.89 -9.46 9.36
CA PRO A 86 -8.14 -10.19 9.26
C PRO A 86 -8.37 -11.18 10.42
N ASN A 87 -9.57 -11.16 11.01
CA ASN A 87 -9.98 -11.92 12.21
C ASN A 87 -9.20 -11.63 13.50
N GLU A 88 -8.43 -10.54 13.56
CA GLU A 88 -7.80 -10.13 14.81
C GLU A 88 -8.83 -9.43 15.72
N SER A 89 -8.96 -9.92 16.95
CA SER A 89 -9.93 -9.42 17.93
C SER A 89 -9.34 -8.43 18.94
N HIS A 90 -8.02 -8.42 19.07
CA HIS A 90 -7.28 -7.54 19.99
C HIS A 90 -6.18 -6.84 19.20
N VAL A 91 -6.45 -5.58 18.85
CA VAL A 91 -5.53 -4.77 18.07
C VAL A 91 -5.00 -3.68 18.99
N GLU A 92 -3.68 -3.60 19.09
CA GLU A 92 -3.03 -2.47 19.75
C GLU A 92 -3.44 -1.18 19.06
N ALA A 93 -3.74 -0.14 19.84
CA ALA A 93 -4.05 1.16 19.27
C ALA A 93 -2.89 1.62 18.36
N PRO A 94 -3.19 2.19 17.18
CA PRO A 94 -2.17 2.78 16.34
C PRO A 94 -1.42 3.87 17.10
N LYS A 95 -0.12 3.99 16.86
CA LYS A 95 0.76 4.92 17.59
C LYS A 95 0.47 6.37 17.19
N SER A 96 0.09 6.59 15.94
CA SER A 96 -0.42 7.86 15.44
C SER A 96 -1.33 7.61 14.25
N VAL A 97 -2.57 8.09 14.29
CA VAL A 97 -3.43 8.20 13.11
C VAL A 97 -3.64 9.67 12.84
N ILE A 98 -3.31 10.07 11.62
CA ILE A 98 -3.60 11.39 11.09
C ILE A 98 -4.77 11.20 10.11
N THR A 99 -5.78 12.07 10.16
CA THR A 99 -6.91 12.03 9.24
C THR A 99 -6.73 13.09 8.16
N SER A 100 -7.42 12.95 7.02
CA SER A 100 -7.39 13.98 5.97
C SER A 100 -7.73 15.38 6.49
N ALA A 101 -8.63 15.47 7.48
CA ALA A 101 -9.02 16.73 8.12
C ALA A 101 -7.86 17.40 8.90
N ASP A 102 -6.84 16.65 9.31
CA ASP A 102 -5.67 17.18 10.02
C ASP A 102 -4.62 17.80 9.08
N ILE A 103 -4.71 17.52 7.77
CA ILE A 103 -3.78 18.04 6.74
C ILE A 103 -4.36 19.26 6.01
N GLU A 104 -5.69 19.39 5.93
CA GLU A 104 -6.31 20.55 5.27
C GLU A 104 -5.98 21.86 6.00
N PRO A 105 -5.53 22.91 5.27
CA PRO A 105 -5.28 24.21 5.90
C PRO A 105 -6.58 24.71 6.55
N PRO A 106 -6.52 25.28 7.77
CA PRO A 106 -7.72 25.68 8.49
C PRO A 106 -8.55 26.64 7.64
N THR A 107 -9.83 26.33 7.46
CA THR A 107 -10.75 27.21 6.73
C THR A 107 -10.83 28.53 7.49
N ILE A 108 -10.22 29.59 6.95
CA ILE A 108 -10.31 30.93 7.53
C ILE A 108 -11.75 31.41 7.35
N THR A 109 -12.58 31.24 8.37
CA THR A 109 -13.98 31.69 8.39
C THR A 109 -14.11 33.15 8.81
N ASP A 110 -13.04 33.77 9.35
CA ASP A 110 -13.05 35.17 9.75
C ASP A 110 -12.91 36.11 8.52
N PRO A 111 -13.95 36.90 8.19
CA PRO A 111 -13.93 37.83 7.06
C PRO A 111 -12.82 38.88 7.16
N LYS A 112 -12.33 39.21 8.37
CA LYS A 112 -11.26 40.20 8.57
C LYS A 112 -9.89 39.65 8.18
N LEU A 113 -9.61 38.37 8.44
CA LEU A 113 -8.37 37.70 8.05
C LEU A 113 -8.29 37.47 6.53
N LEU A 114 -9.40 37.12 5.89
CA LEU A 114 -9.52 37.05 4.42
C LEU A 114 -9.24 38.39 3.74
N LYS A 115 -9.65 39.50 4.37
CA LYS A 115 -9.40 40.87 3.87
C LYS A 115 -7.93 41.27 4.02
N LYS A 116 -7.25 40.80 5.07
CA LYS A 116 -5.83 41.06 5.36
C LYS A 116 -4.88 40.28 4.45
N LEU A 117 -5.26 39.05 4.06
CA LEU A 117 -4.52 38.23 3.09
C LEU A 117 -4.61 38.77 1.64
N LYS A 118 -5.68 39.49 1.30
CA LYS A 118 -5.86 40.08 -0.04
C LYS A 118 -5.18 41.43 -0.24
N ASN A 119 -4.71 42.11 0.81
CA ASN A 119 -4.01 43.40 0.72
C ASN A 119 -2.98 43.54 1.86
N PRO A 120 -1.68 43.29 1.63
CA PRO A 120 -0.67 43.25 2.68
C PRO A 120 -0.15 44.63 3.16
N GLY A 121 -0.82 45.75 2.86
CA GLY A 121 -0.22 47.09 2.98
C GLY A 121 -1.13 48.21 3.49
N ALA A 122 -1.96 47.97 4.50
CA ALA A 122 -2.69 49.05 5.19
C ALA A 122 -2.47 48.95 6.70
N GLU A 123 -1.65 49.85 7.23
CA GLU A 123 -1.63 50.22 8.65
C GLU A 123 -2.90 51.02 8.96
N ASP A 124 -3.61 50.66 10.04
CA ASP A 124 -4.12 51.68 10.96
C ASP A 124 -4.46 51.09 12.35
N GLU A 125 -4.34 52.00 13.31
CA GLU A 125 -4.44 51.91 14.77
C GLU A 125 -5.88 51.67 15.27
N GLY A 126 -6.00 51.25 16.55
CA GLY A 126 -7.24 51.34 17.32
C GLY A 126 -7.60 50.05 18.07
N GLY A 127 -7.50 50.10 19.41
CA GLY A 127 -7.73 48.98 20.31
C GLY A 127 -9.19 48.71 20.69
N GLU A 128 -9.41 47.58 21.37
CA GLU A 128 -10.13 47.46 22.64
C GLU A 128 -10.22 45.97 23.04
N ALA A 129 -10.13 45.72 24.33
CA ALA A 129 -10.24 44.41 24.93
C ALA A 129 -11.70 43.95 25.01
N ALA A 130 -11.95 42.69 24.64
CA ALA A 130 -13.15 41.98 25.04
C ALA A 130 -12.80 40.53 25.39
N SER A 131 -12.97 40.21 26.67
CA SER A 131 -13.07 38.87 27.21
C SER A 131 -14.34 38.19 26.72
N ASP A 132 -14.24 36.96 26.23
CA ASP A 132 -15.36 36.02 26.40
C ASP A 132 -14.89 34.56 26.48
N ALA A 133 -15.48 33.86 27.43
CA ALA A 133 -15.25 32.48 27.78
C ALA A 133 -16.23 31.59 26.98
N GLY A 134 -15.72 30.83 26.02
CA GLY A 134 -16.47 29.83 25.26
C GLY A 134 -16.07 28.41 25.64
N GLN A 135 -17.05 27.64 26.10
CA GLN A 135 -16.94 26.32 26.72
C GLN A 135 -16.25 25.27 25.82
N ARG A 136 -15.28 24.54 26.40
CA ARG A 136 -14.83 23.25 25.87
C ARG A 136 -15.90 22.21 26.16
N GLU A 137 -16.75 21.92 25.18
CA GLU A 137 -17.55 20.71 25.20
C GLU A 137 -16.63 19.50 25.05
N ARG A 138 -16.52 18.75 26.15
CA ARG A 138 -16.03 17.37 26.15
C ARG A 138 -17.12 16.53 25.49
N SER A 139 -16.92 16.12 24.24
CA SER A 139 -17.68 14.99 23.71
C SER A 139 -17.19 13.73 24.40
N SER A 140 -18.12 13.18 25.18
CA SER A 140 -18.01 11.95 25.94
C SER A 140 -17.71 10.75 25.05
N SER A 141 -16.75 9.95 25.49
CA SER A 141 -16.59 8.57 25.10
C SER A 141 -17.90 7.80 25.27
N SER A 142 -18.39 7.22 24.19
CA SER A 142 -19.43 6.21 24.25
C SER A 142 -19.07 5.02 23.36
N GLY A 143 -18.93 3.86 23.99
CA GLY A 143 -19.10 2.57 23.32
C GLY A 143 -17.81 1.82 23.02
N SER A 144 -17.22 1.21 24.07
CA SER A 144 -16.44 0.00 23.90
C SER A 144 -17.36 -1.10 23.36
N ALA A 145 -17.13 -1.50 22.11
CA ALA A 145 -17.52 -2.80 21.58
C ALA A 145 -16.31 -3.32 20.80
N THR A 146 -15.67 -4.36 21.33
CA THR A 146 -14.65 -5.15 20.63
C THR A 146 -15.32 -5.84 19.44
N ILE A 147 -15.28 -5.18 18.28
CA ILE A 147 -15.68 -5.74 17.00
C ILE A 147 -14.38 -6.10 16.29
N GLY A 148 -14.06 -7.40 16.20
CA GLY A 148 -13.02 -7.84 15.27
C GLY A 148 -13.41 -7.35 13.88
N VAL A 149 -12.52 -6.60 13.23
CA VAL A 149 -12.85 -5.92 11.98
C VAL A 149 -12.95 -6.98 10.88
N ASN A 150 -14.18 -7.30 10.47
CA ASN A 150 -14.43 -8.16 9.32
C ASN A 150 -14.32 -7.31 8.04
N ARG A 151 -13.10 -7.04 7.60
CA ARG A 151 -12.78 -6.18 6.45
C ARG A 151 -11.85 -6.89 5.48
N ASN A 152 -12.07 -6.64 4.18
CA ASN A 152 -11.22 -7.14 3.11
C ASN A 152 -9.99 -6.23 2.94
N PHE A 153 -8.90 -6.77 2.40
CA PHE A 153 -7.70 -6.03 2.07
C PHE A 153 -7.33 -6.21 0.61
N VAL A 154 -7.00 -5.11 -0.06
CA VAL A 154 -6.41 -5.08 -1.39
C VAL A 154 -5.05 -4.41 -1.28
N PHE A 155 -3.97 -5.17 -1.50
CA PHE A 155 -2.61 -4.62 -1.55
C PHE A 155 -2.20 -4.44 -3.00
N LEU A 156 -1.88 -3.21 -3.39
CA LEU A 156 -1.73 -2.79 -4.78
C LEU A 156 -0.41 -3.20 -5.44
N GLY A 157 0.54 -3.77 -4.70
CA GLY A 157 1.82 -4.24 -5.25
C GLY A 157 3.02 -3.65 -4.52
N ASP A 158 4.21 -3.89 -5.06
CA ASP A 158 5.48 -3.38 -4.57
C ASP A 158 5.70 -3.71 -3.08
N TYR A 159 5.65 -5.02 -2.80
CA TYR A 159 5.85 -5.58 -1.47
C TYR A 159 7.32 -5.68 -1.11
N VAL A 160 8.15 -5.89 -2.12
CA VAL A 160 9.58 -6.19 -1.98
C VAL A 160 10.45 -5.05 -2.50
N ASP A 161 11.76 -5.26 -2.35
CA ASP A 161 12.84 -4.33 -2.69
C ASP A 161 12.89 -3.06 -1.84
N ARG A 162 14.02 -2.36 -1.95
CA ARG A 162 14.36 -1.14 -1.19
C ARG A 162 14.52 -1.43 0.29
N GLY A 163 13.45 -1.69 1.04
CA GLY A 163 13.49 -1.91 2.49
C GLY A 163 14.29 -3.15 2.91
N TYR A 164 14.62 -3.20 4.20
CA TYR A 164 15.49 -4.26 4.75
C TYR A 164 14.82 -5.64 4.94
N PHE A 165 13.48 -5.68 4.92
CA PHE A 165 12.70 -6.86 5.35
C PHE A 165 11.67 -7.27 4.29
N SER A 166 12.09 -7.32 3.02
CA SER A 166 11.20 -7.67 1.91
C SER A 166 10.71 -9.11 2.01
N LEU A 167 11.59 -10.03 2.44
CA LEU A 167 11.21 -11.43 2.63
C LEU A 167 10.18 -11.60 3.75
N GLU A 168 10.36 -10.96 4.89
CA GLU A 168 9.39 -11.03 6.00
C GLU A 168 8.07 -10.36 5.63
N THR A 169 8.14 -9.22 4.92
CA THR A 169 6.95 -8.50 4.40
C THR A 169 6.15 -9.40 3.48
N LEU A 170 6.80 -9.99 2.47
CA LEU A 170 6.14 -10.91 1.54
C LEU A 170 5.64 -12.16 2.27
N THR A 171 6.43 -12.74 3.18
CA THR A 171 6.02 -13.93 3.95
C THR A 171 4.75 -13.67 4.74
N LEU A 172 4.64 -12.52 5.42
CA LEU A 172 3.44 -12.15 6.17
C LEU A 172 2.20 -12.04 5.25
N LEU A 173 2.34 -11.35 4.12
CA LEU A 173 1.24 -11.19 3.15
C LEU A 173 0.82 -12.53 2.53
N LEU A 174 1.78 -13.40 2.20
CA LEU A 174 1.49 -14.74 1.69
C LEU A 174 0.81 -15.64 2.74
N CYS A 175 1.24 -15.58 4.01
CA CYS A 175 0.58 -16.27 5.11
C CYS A 175 -0.88 -15.79 5.29
N LEU A 176 -1.10 -14.47 5.22
CA LEU A 176 -2.44 -13.89 5.27
C LEU A 176 -3.30 -14.33 4.08
N LYS A 177 -2.73 -14.36 2.86
CA LYS A 177 -3.41 -14.88 1.67
C LYS A 177 -3.78 -16.37 1.81
N ALA A 178 -2.86 -17.20 2.29
CA ALA A 178 -3.09 -18.62 2.48
C ALA A 178 -4.17 -18.91 3.54
N LYS A 179 -4.24 -18.09 4.59
CA LYS A 179 -5.23 -18.24 5.68
C LYS A 179 -6.58 -17.61 5.36
N TYR A 180 -6.58 -16.53 4.58
CA TYR A 180 -7.76 -15.72 4.27
C TYR A 180 -7.88 -15.41 2.78
N PRO A 181 -7.96 -16.44 1.91
CA PRO A 181 -7.91 -16.26 0.46
C PRO A 181 -8.98 -15.34 -0.09
N ASP A 182 -10.19 -15.35 0.50
CA ASP A 182 -11.32 -14.53 0.06
C ASP A 182 -11.29 -13.09 0.61
N ARG A 183 -10.38 -12.77 1.53
CA ARG A 183 -10.32 -11.46 2.21
C ARG A 183 -9.03 -10.69 1.97
N VAL A 184 -8.01 -11.33 1.40
CA VAL A 184 -6.74 -10.67 1.08
C VAL A 184 -6.48 -10.85 -0.40
N THR A 185 -6.50 -9.74 -1.12
CA THR A 185 -6.18 -9.67 -2.55
C THR A 185 -4.81 -9.04 -2.71
N LEU A 186 -3.93 -9.73 -3.45
CA LEU A 186 -2.57 -9.27 -3.74
C LEU A 186 -2.48 -8.96 -5.25
N VAL A 187 -2.39 -7.68 -5.58
CA VAL A 187 -2.19 -7.16 -6.93
C VAL A 187 -0.68 -7.09 -7.21
N ARG A 188 -0.27 -7.47 -8.41
CA ARG A 188 1.13 -7.46 -8.82
C ARG A 188 1.63 -6.03 -9.02
N GLY A 189 2.68 -5.65 -8.31
CA GLY A 189 3.43 -4.43 -8.60
C GLY A 189 4.53 -4.65 -9.63
N ASN A 190 5.20 -3.58 -10.03
CA ASN A 190 6.30 -3.68 -10.97
C ASN A 190 7.56 -4.28 -10.31
N HIS A 191 7.67 -4.23 -8.98
CA HIS A 191 8.74 -4.88 -8.23
C HIS A 191 8.56 -6.39 -8.05
N GLU A 192 7.36 -6.93 -8.27
CA GLU A 192 7.14 -8.39 -8.32
C GLU A 192 7.58 -8.98 -9.67
N SER A 193 8.83 -8.69 -10.04
CA SER A 193 9.52 -9.03 -11.29
C SER A 193 10.91 -9.61 -11.00
N ARG A 194 11.33 -10.60 -11.78
CA ARG A 194 12.69 -11.16 -11.68
C ARG A 194 13.75 -10.12 -11.98
N GLN A 195 13.52 -9.29 -12.99
CA GLN A 195 14.51 -8.31 -13.44
C GLN A 195 14.70 -7.21 -12.40
N ILE A 196 13.59 -6.70 -11.83
CA ILE A 196 13.63 -5.63 -10.83
C ILE A 196 14.23 -6.14 -9.51
N THR A 197 13.79 -7.30 -9.00
CA THR A 197 14.28 -7.83 -7.72
C THR A 197 15.75 -8.22 -7.69
N GLN A 198 16.35 -8.51 -8.85
CA GLN A 198 17.79 -8.74 -8.99
C GLN A 198 18.61 -7.48 -8.76
N VAL A 199 18.02 -6.31 -9.01
CA VAL A 199 18.68 -5.01 -8.90
C VAL A 199 18.34 -4.34 -7.58
N TYR A 200 17.09 -4.36 -7.11
CA TYR A 200 16.66 -3.47 -6.02
C TYR A 200 16.62 -4.08 -4.61
N GLY A 201 17.16 -5.29 -4.44
CA GLY A 201 17.60 -5.82 -3.15
C GLY A 201 16.98 -7.16 -2.73
N PHE A 202 15.80 -7.53 -3.23
CA PHE A 202 15.11 -8.74 -2.76
C PHE A 202 15.87 -10.04 -3.10
N TYR A 203 16.51 -10.10 -4.27
CA TYR A 203 17.38 -11.23 -4.63
C TYR A 203 18.54 -11.40 -3.65
N GLU A 204 19.23 -10.30 -3.34
CA GLU A 204 20.36 -10.29 -2.41
C GLU A 204 19.92 -10.70 -1.00
N GLU A 205 18.79 -10.17 -0.54
CA GLU A 205 18.21 -10.51 0.76
C GLU A 205 17.91 -12.01 0.90
N CYS A 206 17.28 -12.61 -0.12
CA CYS A 206 17.02 -14.05 -0.14
C CYS A 206 18.33 -14.86 -0.14
N LEU A 207 19.30 -14.46 -0.97
CA LEU A 207 20.59 -15.14 -1.05
C LEU A 207 21.34 -15.09 0.28
N GLN A 208 21.31 -13.95 0.97
CA GLN A 208 21.96 -13.77 2.27
C GLN A 208 21.30 -14.64 3.36
N LYS A 209 19.96 -14.71 3.40
CA LYS A 209 19.21 -15.43 4.46
C LYS A 209 19.21 -16.94 4.29
N TYR A 210 19.21 -17.45 3.05
CA TYR A 210 19.14 -18.89 2.75
C TYR A 210 20.45 -19.49 2.21
N GLY A 211 21.44 -18.66 1.87
CA GLY A 211 22.70 -19.09 1.26
C GLY A 211 22.56 -19.55 -0.21
N ASN A 212 21.36 -19.46 -0.79
CA ASN A 212 21.07 -19.86 -2.17
C ASN A 212 19.83 -19.12 -2.71
N ALA A 213 19.63 -19.14 -4.04
CA ALA A 213 18.54 -18.41 -4.70
C ALA A 213 17.20 -19.18 -4.76
N SER A 214 17.07 -20.33 -4.10
CA SER A 214 15.91 -21.19 -4.29
C SER A 214 14.62 -20.60 -3.75
N VAL A 215 14.67 -19.83 -2.66
CA VAL A 215 13.49 -19.14 -2.13
C VAL A 215 13.09 -17.98 -3.03
N TRP A 216 14.04 -17.17 -3.50
CA TRP A 216 13.76 -16.11 -4.48
C TRP A 216 13.05 -16.67 -5.72
N LYS A 217 13.53 -17.79 -6.27
CA LYS A 217 12.87 -18.46 -7.41
C LYS A 217 11.42 -18.87 -7.09
N ALA A 218 11.17 -19.41 -5.90
CA ALA A 218 9.82 -19.80 -5.48
C ALA A 218 8.91 -18.58 -5.31
N CYS A 219 9.41 -17.46 -4.77
CA CYS A 219 8.66 -16.20 -4.68
C CYS A 219 8.34 -15.65 -6.08
N CYS A 220 9.30 -15.64 -7.01
CA CYS A 220 9.06 -15.21 -8.39
C CYS A 220 8.04 -16.09 -9.12
N GLN A 221 7.95 -17.38 -8.79
CA GLN A 221 6.89 -18.24 -9.32
C GLN A 221 5.51 -17.83 -8.79
N VAL A 222 5.39 -17.34 -7.56
CA VAL A 222 4.13 -16.77 -7.04
C VAL A 222 3.80 -15.47 -7.77
N PHE A 223 4.80 -14.61 -8.00
CA PHE A 223 4.61 -13.33 -8.68
C PHE A 223 3.94 -13.48 -10.05
N ASP A 224 4.28 -14.54 -10.80
CA ASP A 224 3.67 -14.82 -12.10
C ASP A 224 2.14 -14.99 -12.04
N PHE A 225 1.59 -15.43 -10.92
CA PHE A 225 0.15 -15.69 -10.78
C PHE A 225 -0.61 -14.57 -10.06
N MET A 226 0.08 -13.59 -9.48
CA MET A 226 -0.55 -12.43 -8.84
C MET A 226 -1.48 -11.69 -9.80
N THR A 227 -2.62 -11.25 -9.29
CA THR A 227 -3.66 -10.57 -10.08
C THR A 227 -3.16 -9.22 -10.60
N LEU A 228 -3.72 -8.74 -11.71
CA LEU A 228 -3.33 -7.44 -12.31
C LEU A 228 -4.13 -6.26 -11.74
N GLY A 229 -5.21 -6.56 -11.03
CA GLY A 229 -6.01 -5.57 -10.33
C GLY A 229 -7.14 -6.19 -9.53
N ALA A 230 -7.92 -5.34 -8.90
CA ALA A 230 -9.17 -5.70 -8.23
C ALA A 230 -10.30 -4.76 -8.64
N ILE A 231 -11.53 -5.20 -8.48
CA ILE A 231 -12.73 -4.39 -8.73
C ILE A 231 -13.63 -4.46 -7.50
N ILE A 232 -13.74 -3.34 -6.78
CA ILE A 232 -14.55 -3.26 -5.55
C ILE A 232 -15.99 -2.92 -5.93
N ASP A 233 -16.91 -3.83 -5.61
CA ASP A 233 -18.36 -3.76 -5.90
C ASP A 233 -18.71 -3.32 -7.33
N GLY A 234 -17.83 -3.64 -8.29
CA GLY A 234 -18.01 -3.27 -9.69
C GLY A 234 -17.75 -1.79 -10.02
N ARG A 235 -17.39 -0.94 -9.06
CA ARG A 235 -17.32 0.53 -9.23
C ARG A 235 -15.94 1.14 -9.02
N VAL A 236 -15.07 0.52 -8.24
CA VAL A 236 -13.72 1.05 -7.97
C VAL A 236 -12.66 0.10 -8.51
N LEU A 237 -11.93 0.53 -9.54
CA LEU A 237 -10.81 -0.23 -10.10
C LEU A 237 -9.55 0.00 -9.25
N CYS A 238 -8.88 -1.08 -8.90
CA CYS A 238 -7.61 -1.09 -8.19
C CYS A 238 -6.52 -1.68 -9.08
N VAL A 239 -5.45 -0.94 -9.36
CA VAL A 239 -4.28 -1.39 -10.14
C VAL A 239 -3.00 -0.80 -9.54
N HIS A 240 -1.83 -1.41 -9.78
CA HIS A 240 -0.57 -0.84 -9.27
C HIS A 240 -0.19 0.45 -10.00
N GLY A 241 0.03 0.28 -11.30
CA GLY A 241 0.42 1.29 -12.27
C GLY A 241 -0.76 2.19 -12.62
N GLY A 242 -1.26 2.07 -13.83
CA GLY A 242 -2.39 2.87 -14.27
C GLY A 242 -3.03 2.29 -15.50
N LEU A 243 -3.49 3.17 -16.38
CA LEU A 243 -4.18 2.76 -17.59
C LEU A 243 -3.19 2.41 -18.72
N SER A 244 -3.71 1.72 -19.74
CA SER A 244 -2.98 1.37 -20.96
C SER A 244 -3.73 1.87 -22.19
N PRO A 245 -3.05 2.39 -23.23
CA PRO A 245 -3.70 2.73 -24.50
C PRO A 245 -4.29 1.50 -25.23
N GLU A 246 -3.87 0.29 -24.88
CA GLU A 246 -4.40 -0.96 -25.45
C GLU A 246 -5.68 -1.45 -24.75
N ILE A 247 -5.98 -0.90 -23.57
CA ILE A 247 -7.08 -1.34 -22.70
C ILE A 247 -8.11 -0.22 -22.58
N ARG A 248 -9.27 -0.42 -23.18
CA ARG A 248 -10.44 0.46 -23.04
C ARG A 248 -11.48 -0.10 -22.06
N THR A 249 -11.49 -1.41 -21.86
CA THR A 249 -12.50 -2.09 -21.04
C THR A 249 -11.87 -3.04 -20.01
N LEU A 250 -12.55 -3.26 -18.88
CA LEU A 250 -12.14 -4.24 -17.86
C LEU A 250 -12.03 -5.66 -18.43
N ASP A 251 -12.86 -6.01 -19.41
CA ASP A 251 -12.82 -7.33 -20.06
C ASP A 251 -11.51 -7.57 -20.82
N GLN A 252 -10.87 -6.53 -21.36
CA GLN A 252 -9.55 -6.67 -21.98
C GLN A 252 -8.48 -7.00 -20.95
N VAL A 253 -8.56 -6.45 -19.73
CA VAL A 253 -7.63 -6.82 -18.64
C VAL A 253 -7.81 -8.29 -18.26
N ARG A 254 -9.06 -8.79 -18.21
CA ARG A 254 -9.38 -10.19 -17.85
C ARG A 254 -8.72 -11.24 -18.75
N VAL A 255 -8.41 -10.88 -20.00
CA VAL A 255 -7.81 -11.81 -20.99
C VAL A 255 -6.31 -11.64 -21.17
N VAL A 256 -5.66 -10.71 -20.44
CA VAL A 256 -4.20 -10.58 -20.45
C VAL A 256 -3.54 -11.86 -19.94
N ALA A 257 -2.53 -12.37 -20.65
CA ALA A 257 -1.75 -13.50 -20.17
C ALA A 257 -0.85 -13.05 -19.00
N ARG A 258 -1.31 -13.19 -17.75
CA ARG A 258 -0.55 -12.73 -16.56
C ARG A 258 0.56 -13.69 -16.11
N ALA A 259 0.41 -14.99 -16.38
CA ALA A 259 1.27 -16.10 -15.94
C ALA A 259 2.64 -16.13 -16.65
N GLN A 260 3.39 -15.03 -16.54
CA GLN A 260 4.69 -14.81 -17.15
C GLN A 260 5.44 -13.70 -16.41
N GLU A 261 6.71 -13.50 -16.76
CA GLU A 261 7.45 -12.29 -16.39
C GLU A 261 6.79 -11.05 -17.00
N ILE A 262 6.87 -9.92 -16.30
CA ILE A 262 6.33 -8.64 -16.78
C ILE A 262 7.03 -8.28 -18.11
N PRO A 263 6.29 -8.13 -19.23
CA PRO A 263 6.87 -7.70 -20.50
C PRO A 263 7.43 -6.28 -20.44
N HIS A 264 8.31 -5.95 -21.38
CA HIS A 264 8.90 -4.60 -21.49
C HIS A 264 7.94 -3.56 -22.10
N GLU A 265 6.84 -3.99 -22.72
CA GLU A 265 5.83 -3.15 -23.36
C GLU A 265 4.46 -3.85 -23.41
N GLY A 266 3.42 -3.10 -23.78
CA GLY A 266 2.05 -3.58 -23.96
C GLY A 266 1.21 -3.56 -22.68
N ALA A 267 -0.06 -3.96 -22.83
CA ALA A 267 -1.10 -3.90 -21.79
C ALA A 267 -0.65 -4.31 -20.37
N PHE A 268 0.07 -5.43 -20.22
CA PHE A 268 0.54 -5.89 -18.91
C PHE A 268 1.60 -4.94 -18.33
N CYS A 269 2.58 -4.53 -19.14
CA CYS A 269 3.60 -3.57 -18.72
C CYS A 269 2.95 -2.26 -18.23
N ASP A 270 2.02 -1.73 -19.02
CA ASP A 270 1.35 -0.47 -18.74
C ASP A 270 0.55 -0.50 -17.43
N LEU A 271 -0.19 -1.58 -17.16
CA LEU A 271 -0.99 -1.73 -15.94
C LEU A 271 -0.17 -1.64 -14.64
N VAL A 272 1.13 -1.94 -14.69
CA VAL A 272 2.03 -1.90 -13.53
C VAL A 272 3.04 -0.74 -13.58
N TRP A 273 3.20 -0.04 -14.70
CA TRP A 273 4.19 1.04 -14.86
C TRP A 273 3.62 2.43 -15.20
N SER A 274 2.39 2.51 -15.70
CA SER A 274 1.80 3.80 -16.11
C SER A 274 1.50 4.72 -14.93
N ASP A 275 1.48 6.02 -15.21
CA ASP A 275 1.30 7.09 -14.22
C ASP A 275 0.31 8.16 -14.69
N PRO A 276 -0.56 8.67 -13.80
CA PRO A 276 -1.30 9.90 -14.09
C PRO A 276 -0.36 11.12 -14.08
N ASP A 277 -0.56 12.06 -15.00
CA ASP A 277 0.18 13.34 -15.06
C ASP A 277 -0.64 14.44 -15.76
N ASP A 278 -0.15 15.68 -15.74
CA ASP A 278 -0.75 16.84 -16.42
C ASP A 278 -0.46 16.83 -17.92
N VAL A 279 -1.05 15.84 -18.60
CA VAL A 279 -1.02 15.67 -20.06
C VAL A 279 -2.44 15.61 -20.60
N GLU A 280 -2.67 16.02 -21.84
CA GLU A 280 -4.04 16.05 -22.39
C GLU A 280 -4.62 14.65 -22.63
N THR A 281 -3.79 13.69 -23.06
CA THR A 281 -4.20 12.30 -23.31
C THR A 281 -3.14 11.31 -22.86
N TRP A 282 -2.28 10.85 -23.78
CA TRP A 282 -1.18 9.92 -23.49
C TRP A 282 0.17 10.60 -23.78
N ALA A 283 1.17 10.32 -22.97
CA ALA A 283 2.56 10.66 -23.26
C ALA A 283 3.51 9.53 -22.84
N VAL A 284 4.72 9.53 -23.40
CA VAL A 284 5.73 8.52 -23.08
C VAL A 284 6.18 8.68 -21.63
N SER A 285 6.19 7.58 -20.87
CA SER A 285 6.66 7.60 -19.48
C SER A 285 8.17 7.85 -19.40
N PRO A 286 8.63 8.74 -18.51
CA PRO A 286 10.06 8.94 -18.26
C PRO A 286 10.72 7.74 -17.57
N ARG A 287 9.92 6.76 -17.10
CA ARG A 287 10.42 5.51 -16.49
C ARG A 287 11.06 4.56 -17.50
N GLY A 288 10.81 4.77 -18.80
CA GLY A 288 11.22 3.85 -19.86
C GLY A 288 10.30 2.63 -20.02
N ALA A 289 9.19 2.58 -19.29
CA ALA A 289 8.12 1.58 -19.38
C ALA A 289 6.79 2.24 -18.99
N GLY A 290 5.68 1.76 -19.56
CA GLY A 290 4.35 2.33 -19.37
C GLY A 290 4.15 3.71 -20.02
N TRP A 291 3.04 4.37 -19.66
CA TRP A 291 2.63 5.66 -20.21
C TRP A 291 2.27 6.66 -19.13
N LEU A 292 2.40 7.95 -19.46
CA LEU A 292 1.68 9.00 -18.74
C LEU A 292 0.26 9.11 -19.31
N PHE A 293 -0.75 9.26 -18.46
CA PHE A 293 -2.14 9.47 -18.88
C PHE A 293 -2.79 10.67 -18.19
N GLY A 294 -3.62 11.38 -18.94
CA GLY A 294 -4.33 12.58 -18.53
C GLY A 294 -5.75 12.34 -18.01
N ASP A 295 -6.40 13.44 -17.63
CA ASP A 295 -7.78 13.46 -17.14
C ASP A 295 -8.78 12.90 -18.16
N LYS A 296 -8.67 13.28 -19.44
CA LYS A 296 -9.56 12.79 -20.51
C LYS A 296 -9.53 11.27 -20.66
N VAL A 297 -8.34 10.66 -20.53
CA VAL A 297 -8.16 9.21 -20.61
C VAL A 297 -8.84 8.53 -19.43
N ALA A 298 -8.64 9.06 -18.23
CA ALA A 298 -9.25 8.53 -17.02
C ALA A 298 -10.78 8.69 -17.03
N ASP A 299 -11.29 9.84 -17.48
CA ASP A 299 -12.72 10.13 -17.61
C ASP A 299 -13.39 9.19 -18.61
N GLU A 300 -12.79 8.99 -19.80
CA GLU A 300 -13.31 8.06 -20.81
C GLU A 300 -13.33 6.64 -20.27
N PHE A 301 -12.23 6.19 -19.65
CA PHE A 301 -12.13 4.84 -19.11
C PHE A 301 -13.15 4.60 -17.99
N CYS A 302 -13.30 5.54 -17.06
CA CYS A 302 -14.30 5.45 -16.00
C CYS A 302 -15.72 5.42 -16.57
N HIS A 303 -16.02 6.27 -17.56
CA HIS A 303 -17.34 6.31 -18.19
C HIS A 303 -17.69 4.99 -18.90
N VAL A 304 -16.76 4.45 -19.70
CA VAL A 304 -16.97 3.21 -20.47
C VAL A 304 -17.20 2.01 -19.56
N ASN A 305 -16.56 1.98 -18.38
CA ASN A 305 -16.58 0.85 -17.47
C ASN A 305 -17.50 1.05 -16.23
N ASP A 306 -18.28 2.13 -16.20
CA ASP A 306 -19.13 2.53 -15.06
C ASP A 306 -18.37 2.58 -13.72
N LEU A 307 -17.17 3.15 -13.74
CA LEU A 307 -16.33 3.32 -12.55
C LEU A 307 -16.53 4.69 -11.92
N THR A 308 -16.49 4.73 -10.60
CA THR A 308 -16.45 5.98 -9.82
C THR A 308 -15.03 6.41 -9.50
N LEU A 309 -14.09 5.46 -9.44
CA LEU A 309 -12.72 5.71 -9.01
C LEU A 309 -11.76 4.66 -9.58
N ILE A 310 -10.55 5.12 -9.91
CA ILE A 310 -9.36 4.30 -10.11
C ILE A 310 -8.42 4.58 -8.94
N ALA A 311 -8.23 3.59 -8.07
CA ALA A 311 -7.26 3.62 -6.99
C ALA A 311 -5.97 2.92 -7.42
N ARG A 312 -4.84 3.62 -7.32
CA ARG A 312 -3.53 3.11 -7.76
C ARG A 312 -2.39 3.45 -6.79
N ALA A 313 -1.18 2.95 -7.02
CA ALA A 313 -0.04 3.11 -6.11
C ALA A 313 1.21 3.71 -6.81
N HIS A 314 2.41 3.10 -6.74
CA HIS A 314 3.64 3.27 -7.57
C HIS A 314 4.34 4.64 -7.62
N GLN A 315 3.61 5.76 -7.46
CA GLN A 315 4.17 7.11 -7.37
C GLN A 315 4.22 7.54 -5.91
N LEU A 316 5.43 7.84 -5.44
CA LEU A 316 5.62 8.47 -4.14
C LEU A 316 4.83 9.79 -4.09
N VAL A 317 3.98 9.91 -3.08
CA VAL A 317 3.23 11.13 -2.75
C VAL A 317 3.52 11.50 -1.29
N ASN A 318 3.85 12.76 -1.03
CA ASN A 318 4.39 13.18 0.27
C ASN A 318 3.36 13.07 1.40
N GLU A 319 2.10 13.29 1.07
CA GLU A 319 0.96 13.28 2.00
C GLU A 319 0.40 11.87 2.21
N GLY A 320 0.97 10.83 1.57
CA GLY A 320 0.50 9.44 1.65
C GLY A 320 -0.64 9.10 0.70
N TYR A 321 -1.38 10.08 0.18
CA TYR A 321 -2.30 9.92 -0.94
C TYR A 321 -2.40 11.19 -1.80
N LYS A 322 -2.86 11.08 -3.04
CA LYS A 322 -3.07 12.22 -3.94
C LYS A 322 -4.15 11.94 -4.98
N TYR A 323 -5.15 12.83 -5.08
CA TYR A 323 -6.00 12.91 -6.26
C TYR A 323 -5.29 13.69 -7.36
N HIS A 324 -5.24 13.13 -8.58
CA HIS A 324 -4.45 13.72 -9.67
C HIS A 324 -5.22 14.71 -10.54
N PHE A 325 -6.53 14.52 -10.67
CA PHE A 325 -7.38 15.34 -11.55
C PHE A 325 -8.49 16.03 -10.77
N SER A 326 -9.04 17.11 -11.35
CA SER A 326 -10.13 17.90 -10.76
C SER A 326 -11.38 17.07 -10.47
N ASN A 327 -11.66 16.06 -11.29
CA ASN A 327 -12.80 15.15 -11.13
C ASN A 327 -12.60 14.10 -10.02
N GLN A 328 -11.40 14.02 -9.43
CA GLN A 328 -11.06 13.10 -8.33
C GLN A 328 -11.36 11.61 -8.61
N ASN A 329 -11.38 11.22 -9.89
CA ASN A 329 -11.62 9.84 -10.33
C ASN A 329 -10.34 8.99 -10.40
N VAL A 330 -9.16 9.56 -10.11
CA VAL A 330 -7.90 8.83 -9.98
C VAL A 330 -7.19 9.26 -8.71
N VAL A 331 -6.87 8.28 -7.87
CA VAL A 331 -6.14 8.49 -6.61
C VAL A 331 -4.92 7.59 -6.52
N THR A 332 -3.79 8.16 -6.13
CA THR A 332 -2.63 7.40 -5.66
C THR A 332 -2.75 7.19 -4.16
N VAL A 333 -2.58 5.95 -3.71
CA VAL A 333 -2.44 5.52 -2.31
C VAL A 333 -1.01 5.05 -2.12
N TRP A 334 -0.32 5.57 -1.11
CA TRP A 334 1.07 5.23 -0.81
C TRP A 334 1.19 4.76 0.64
N SER A 335 1.73 3.56 0.87
CA SER A 335 1.67 2.91 2.20
C SER A 335 3.04 2.69 2.86
N ALA A 336 4.12 3.25 2.30
CA ALA A 336 5.49 3.18 2.83
C ALA A 336 5.97 4.54 3.39
N PRO A 337 5.81 4.82 4.69
CA PRO A 337 6.15 6.12 5.25
C PRO A 337 7.68 6.29 5.35
N ASN A 338 8.15 7.54 5.26
CA ASN A 338 9.58 7.87 5.20
C ASN A 338 10.34 6.91 4.26
N TYR A 339 9.85 6.80 3.02
CA TYR A 339 10.28 5.82 2.05
C TYR A 339 11.82 5.79 1.90
N CYS A 340 12.37 4.59 1.78
CA CYS A 340 13.82 4.34 1.74
C CYS A 340 14.56 4.93 2.96
N TYR A 341 13.85 5.14 4.07
CA TYR A 341 14.35 5.74 5.30
C TYR A 341 14.89 7.17 5.14
N ARG A 342 14.40 7.91 4.13
CA ARG A 342 14.95 9.23 3.76
C ARG A 342 13.96 10.23 3.17
N CYS A 343 12.87 9.78 2.55
CA CYS A 343 11.99 10.66 1.81
C CYS A 343 11.14 11.57 2.71
N GLY A 344 10.91 11.19 3.97
CA GLY A 344 10.14 12.00 4.93
C GLY A 344 8.65 12.11 4.63
N ASN A 345 8.12 11.38 3.65
CA ASN A 345 6.69 11.32 3.34
C ASN A 345 5.89 10.61 4.44
N LEU A 346 4.60 10.93 4.50
CA LEU A 346 3.60 10.12 5.21
C LEU A 346 3.18 8.91 4.36
N ALA A 347 2.48 7.98 5.00
CA ALA A 347 1.77 6.90 4.34
C ALA A 347 0.28 6.98 4.63
N SER A 348 -0.51 6.27 3.85
CA SER A 348 -1.94 6.12 4.04
C SER A 348 -2.44 4.73 3.71
N VAL A 349 -3.64 4.44 4.18
CA VAL A 349 -4.54 3.43 3.63
C VAL A 349 -5.85 4.09 3.22
N CYS A 350 -6.55 3.51 2.25
CA CYS A 350 -7.86 3.97 1.79
C CYS A 350 -8.93 2.96 2.18
N GLU A 351 -9.80 3.33 3.11
CA GLU A 351 -10.96 2.54 3.51
C GLU A 351 -12.15 2.90 2.63
N ILE A 352 -12.82 1.87 2.10
CA ILE A 352 -14.06 2.01 1.34
C ILE A 352 -15.10 1.11 2.03
N ASP A 353 -16.19 1.74 2.47
CA ASP A 353 -17.37 1.06 3.03
C ASP A 353 -18.50 1.05 1.98
N ASP A 354 -19.71 0.66 2.38
CA ASP A 354 -20.85 0.42 1.46
C ASP A 354 -21.32 1.67 0.68
N ASP A 355 -20.90 2.87 1.09
CA ASP A 355 -21.19 4.11 0.36
C ASP A 355 -20.21 4.40 -0.79
N LEU A 356 -19.20 3.52 -0.96
CA LEU A 356 -18.15 3.57 -1.97
C LEU A 356 -17.31 4.85 -1.94
N LYS A 357 -17.31 5.57 -0.81
CA LYS A 357 -16.50 6.78 -0.65
C LYS A 357 -15.15 6.45 -0.03
N PRO A 358 -14.05 6.91 -0.65
CA PRO A 358 -12.73 6.79 -0.05
C PRO A 358 -12.61 7.56 1.27
N ASN A 359 -12.12 6.89 2.30
CA ASN A 359 -11.71 7.49 3.56
C ASN A 359 -10.24 7.15 3.84
N PHE A 360 -9.38 8.17 3.94
CA PHE A 360 -7.94 7.97 4.11
C PHE A 360 -7.54 8.04 5.57
N LYS A 361 -6.82 7.01 6.03
CA LYS A 361 -6.13 7.01 7.32
C LYS A 361 -4.64 7.10 7.10
N LEU A 362 -4.03 8.13 7.63
CA LEU A 362 -2.63 8.47 7.43
C LEU A 362 -1.80 8.06 8.64
N PHE A 363 -0.55 7.70 8.41
CA PHE A 363 0.38 7.29 9.46
C PHE A 363 1.83 7.65 9.13
N SER A 364 2.61 7.85 10.19
CA SER A 364 4.04 8.15 10.12
C SER A 364 4.87 6.87 10.20
N ALA A 365 6.16 6.98 9.86
CA ALA A 365 7.09 5.86 9.98
C ALA A 365 7.27 5.46 11.45
N VAL A 366 7.37 4.16 11.68
CA VAL A 366 7.71 3.61 13.00
C VAL A 366 9.11 4.10 13.38
N ALA A 367 9.23 4.63 14.59
CA ALA A 367 10.47 5.20 15.12
C ALA A 367 11.61 4.17 15.18
N ASP A 368 12.85 4.65 15.07
CA ASP A 368 14.05 3.80 15.02
C ASP A 368 14.26 2.93 16.26
N ASP A 369 13.81 3.38 17.42
CA ASP A 369 13.84 2.64 18.68
C ASP A 369 12.77 1.54 18.78
N GLN A 370 11.80 1.54 17.86
CA GLN A 370 10.67 0.61 17.80
C GLN A 370 10.74 -0.34 16.61
N ARG A 371 11.88 -0.40 15.93
CA ARG A 371 12.15 -1.28 14.80
C ARG A 371 13.56 -1.83 14.85
N HIS A 372 13.80 -2.92 14.14
CA HIS A 372 15.16 -3.40 13.94
C HIS A 372 15.82 -2.69 12.77
N VAL A 373 17.02 -2.16 12.99
CA VAL A 373 17.89 -1.60 11.95
C VAL A 373 19.11 -2.52 11.81
N PRO A 374 19.31 -3.18 10.65
CA PRO A 374 20.44 -4.09 10.47
C PRO A 374 21.78 -3.40 10.73
N THR A 375 22.65 -4.03 11.54
CA THR A 375 23.98 -3.50 11.90
C THR A 375 24.98 -3.51 10.75
N THR A 376 24.69 -4.25 9.68
CA THR A 376 25.62 -4.58 8.59
C THR A 376 25.31 -3.83 7.29
N ARG A 377 25.15 -2.51 7.34
CA ARG A 377 25.27 -1.63 6.16
C ARG A 377 26.00 -0.34 6.56
N GLY A 378 27.31 -0.44 6.71
CA GLY A 378 28.24 0.70 6.90
C GLY A 378 28.36 1.63 5.69
N GLY A 379 27.52 1.45 4.67
CA GLY A 379 27.22 2.40 3.61
C GLY A 379 25.75 2.25 3.27
N ARG A 380 25.03 3.36 3.03
CA ARG A 380 23.68 3.32 2.46
C ARG A 380 23.77 2.50 1.17
N SER A 381 23.08 1.36 1.10
CA SER A 381 23.04 0.54 -0.12
C SER A 381 22.58 1.42 -1.28
N GLU A 382 23.24 1.29 -2.44
CA GLU A 382 22.93 2.11 -3.62
C GLU A 382 21.47 1.94 -4.08
N TYR A 383 20.79 0.85 -3.69
CA TYR A 383 19.40 0.60 -4.02
C TYR A 383 18.40 1.49 -3.26
N PHE A 384 18.84 2.24 -2.24
CA PHE A 384 18.05 3.30 -1.58
C PHE A 384 18.16 4.68 -2.28
N LEU A 385 18.85 4.74 -3.42
CA LEU A 385 18.96 5.93 -4.28
C LEU A 385 17.91 5.95 -5.38
#